data_AF-A0A699H3B4-F1
#
_entry.id   AF-A0A699H3B4-F1
#
_cell.length_a   1.000
_cell.length_b   1.000
_cell.length_c   1.000
_cell.angle_alpha   90.00
_cell.angle_beta   90.00
_cell.angle_gamma   90.00
#
_symmetry.space_group_name_H-M   'P 1'
#
loop_
_entity.id
_entity.type
_entity.pdbx_description
1 polymer ?
#
loop_
_entity_poly.entity_id
_entity_poly.type
_entity_poly.pdbx_seq_one_letter_code
_entity_poly.pdbx_strand_id
1 'polypeptide(L)'
;MVDGEQIQKPVDEIKANLDCRYLSTCEAVWRLFGFEVHYKTPSVERLSFHLPGKQQVLYDENFDLETVLHKPSVDQSMFEGWMKINELYQAAKEQTYVEFPTKYVWNDSIRIWTLRKQGQSIGRIHSVPISIGDTFYYRMLLNIENDVERMMKLKK
;
A
#
# COMPACT_ATOMS: atom_id res chain seq x y z
N MET A 1 7.85 33.47 -24.71
CA MET A 1 7.32 32.36 -23.89
C MET A 1 7.40 31.12 -24.77
N VAL A 2 8.34 30.23 -24.51
CA VAL A 2 8.50 28.97 -25.25
C VAL A 2 8.50 27.87 -24.21
N ASP A 3 7.54 26.97 -24.34
CA ASP A 3 7.31 25.83 -23.44
C ASP A 3 8.52 24.87 -23.50
N GLY A 4 9.16 24.68 -22.35
CA GLY A 4 10.28 23.76 -22.20
C GLY A 4 9.80 22.33 -22.11
N GLU A 5 9.82 21.63 -23.24
CA GLU A 5 9.58 20.20 -23.33
C GLU A 5 10.63 19.45 -22.49
N GLN A 6 10.21 18.79 -21.41
CA GLN A 6 11.11 18.01 -20.57
C GLN A 6 11.46 16.70 -21.28
N ILE A 7 12.63 16.68 -21.92
CA ILE A 7 13.22 15.47 -22.52
C ILE A 7 13.47 14.46 -21.41
N GLN A 8 12.68 13.38 -21.39
CA GLN A 8 12.89 12.24 -20.50
C GLN A 8 14.24 11.61 -20.84
N LYS A 9 15.23 11.75 -19.95
CA LYS A 9 16.57 11.18 -20.18
C LYS A 9 16.47 9.65 -20.26
N PRO A 10 17.11 9.00 -21.24
CA PRO A 10 17.12 7.54 -21.33
C PRO A 10 17.80 6.95 -20.08
N VAL A 11 17.13 5.99 -19.45
CA VAL A 11 17.64 5.29 -18.26
C VAL A 11 18.56 4.16 -18.73
N ASP A 12 19.81 4.18 -18.28
CA ASP A 12 20.77 3.10 -18.54
C ASP A 12 20.53 1.94 -17.55
N GLU A 13 19.75 0.96 -17.99
CA GLU A 13 19.38 -0.22 -17.20
C GLU A 13 20.59 -1.09 -16.83
N ILE A 14 21.63 -1.15 -17.69
CA ILE A 14 22.83 -1.97 -17.46
C ILE A 14 23.63 -1.38 -16.31
N LYS A 15 23.87 -0.07 -16.36
CA LYS A 15 24.56 0.63 -15.29
C LYS A 15 23.79 0.55 -13.97
N ALA A 16 22.47 0.77 -13.99
CA ALA A 16 21.64 0.65 -12.80
C ALA A 16 21.72 -0.75 -12.16
N ASN A 17 21.73 -1.81 -12.96
CA ASN A 17 21.87 -3.18 -12.47
C ASN A 17 23.27 -3.46 -11.86
N LEU A 18 24.34 -2.90 -12.43
CA LEU A 18 25.70 -3.03 -11.89
C LEU A 18 25.85 -2.27 -10.56
N ASP A 19 25.36 -1.03 -10.51
CA ASP A 19 25.39 -0.19 -9.31
C ASP A 19 24.59 -0.82 -8.16
N CYS A 20 23.47 -1.51 -8.45
CA CYS A 20 22.70 -2.24 -7.42
C CYS A 20 23.42 -3.46 -6.82
N ARG A 21 24.49 -4.00 -7.44
CA ARG A 21 25.21 -5.19 -6.96
C ARG A 21 26.52 -4.87 -6.24
N TYR A 22 27.07 -3.68 -6.44
CA TYR A 22 28.32 -3.27 -5.82
C TYR A 22 28.04 -2.54 -4.50
N LEU A 23 28.47 -3.11 -3.38
CA LEU A 23 28.43 -2.44 -2.08
C LEU A 23 29.72 -1.65 -1.89
N SER A 24 29.66 -0.33 -1.99
CA SER A 24 30.85 0.50 -1.74
C SER A 24 31.27 0.45 -0.26
N THR A 25 32.54 0.73 0.02
CA THR A 25 33.06 0.85 1.40
C THR A 25 32.29 1.89 2.21
N CYS A 26 31.95 3.02 1.60
CA CYS A 26 31.12 4.05 2.25
C CYS A 26 29.72 3.53 2.60
N GLU A 27 29.08 2.77 1.69
CA GLU A 27 27.76 2.19 1.92
C GLU A 27 27.78 1.09 3.00
N ALA A 28 28.85 0.28 3.05
CA ALA A 28 29.05 -0.71 4.12
C ALA A 28 29.20 -0.04 5.50
N VAL A 29 29.94 1.07 5.59
CA VAL A 29 30.06 1.87 6.81
C VAL A 29 28.71 2.52 7.17
N TRP A 30 27.94 2.96 6.17
CA TRP A 30 26.58 3.47 6.37
C TRP A 30 25.65 2.43 7.01
N ARG A 31 25.72 1.17 6.53
CA ARG A 31 25.03 0.02 7.14
C ARG A 31 25.52 -0.27 8.55
N LEU A 32 26.84 -0.22 8.79
CA LEU A 32 27.44 -0.44 10.11
C LEU A 32 26.93 0.56 11.16
N PHE A 33 26.73 1.81 10.75
CA PHE A 33 26.18 2.86 11.61
C PHE A 33 24.64 2.93 11.62
N GLY A 34 23.95 2.04 10.91
CA GLY A 34 22.49 1.93 10.92
C GLY A 34 21.76 3.06 10.18
N PHE A 35 22.44 3.78 9.30
CA PHE A 35 21.80 4.81 8.47
C PHE A 35 20.93 4.18 7.37
N GLU A 36 20.00 4.93 6.81
CA GLU A 36 19.15 4.46 5.71
C GLU A 36 19.97 4.22 4.43
N VAL A 37 19.94 2.98 3.91
CA VAL A 37 20.80 2.56 2.78
C VAL A 37 20.00 2.21 1.53
N HIS A 38 18.70 1.96 1.68
CA HIS A 38 17.84 1.52 0.58
C HIS A 38 16.70 2.50 0.37
N TYR A 39 16.90 3.43 -0.56
CA TYR A 39 15.80 4.16 -1.17
C TYR A 39 15.33 3.39 -2.40
N LYS A 40 14.09 2.90 -2.37
CA LYS A 40 13.41 2.35 -3.55
C LYS A 40 12.67 3.49 -4.23
N THR A 41 12.95 3.69 -5.52
CA THR A 41 12.22 4.64 -6.35
C THR A 41 11.48 3.89 -7.45
N PRO A 42 10.15 3.96 -7.51
CA PRO A 42 9.25 4.62 -6.55
C PRO A 42 9.16 3.87 -5.20
N SER A 43 8.64 4.56 -4.18
CA SER A 43 8.37 3.93 -2.88
C SER A 43 7.37 2.79 -3.02
N VAL A 44 7.41 1.81 -2.13
CA VAL A 44 6.50 0.66 -2.14
C VAL A 44 5.70 0.61 -0.85
N GLU A 45 4.38 0.80 -0.96
CA GLU A 45 3.44 0.72 0.15
C GLU A 45 2.94 -0.72 0.33
N ARG A 46 3.09 -1.27 1.52
CA ARG A 46 2.59 -2.62 1.81
C ARG A 46 1.12 -2.56 2.19
N LEU A 47 0.27 -3.11 1.34
CA LEU A 47 -1.17 -3.08 1.51
C LEU A 47 -1.66 -4.38 2.17
N SER A 48 -2.19 -4.27 3.38
CA SER A 48 -2.89 -5.36 4.06
C SER A 48 -4.34 -5.44 3.57
N PHE A 49 -4.94 -6.61 3.67
CA PHE A 49 -6.35 -6.80 3.39
C PHE A 49 -6.85 -8.00 4.18
N HIS A 50 -8.17 -8.08 4.34
CA HIS A 50 -8.82 -9.20 5.00
C HIS A 50 -10.20 -9.42 4.38
N LEU A 51 -10.77 -10.60 4.63
CA LEU A 51 -12.17 -10.85 4.32
C LEU A 51 -13.07 -10.10 5.32
N PRO A 52 -14.33 -9.81 4.97
CA PRO A 52 -15.30 -9.25 5.90
C PRO A 52 -15.38 -10.06 7.19
N GLY A 53 -15.29 -9.40 8.35
CA GLY A 53 -15.31 -10.04 9.67
C GLY A 53 -14.07 -10.87 10.03
N LYS A 54 -13.04 -10.92 9.17
CA LYS A 54 -11.78 -11.65 9.42
C LYS A 54 -10.59 -10.70 9.59
N GLN A 55 -10.83 -9.50 10.10
CA GLN A 55 -9.75 -8.58 10.40
C GLN A 55 -8.94 -9.10 11.60
N GLN A 56 -7.62 -9.11 11.45
CA GLN A 56 -6.73 -9.50 12.53
C GLN A 56 -6.51 -8.30 13.47
N VAL A 57 -6.74 -8.50 14.75
CA VAL A 57 -6.49 -7.53 15.82
C VAL A 57 -5.42 -8.09 16.75
N LEU A 58 -4.36 -7.32 16.97
CA LEU A 58 -3.35 -7.65 17.97
C LEU A 58 -3.71 -6.99 19.29
N TYR A 59 -3.75 -7.78 20.36
CA TYR A 59 -4.01 -7.32 21.71
C TYR A 59 -3.06 -7.99 22.69
N ASP A 60 -2.84 -7.33 23.82
CA ASP A 60 -2.06 -7.86 24.94
C ASP A 60 -2.96 -8.74 25.82
N GLU A 61 -2.42 -9.80 26.39
CA GLU A 61 -3.13 -10.69 27.32
C GLU A 61 -3.66 -9.96 28.55
N ASN A 62 -3.06 -8.82 28.89
CA ASN A 62 -3.46 -7.99 30.02
C ASN A 62 -4.63 -7.04 29.71
N PHE A 63 -5.06 -6.92 28.44
CA PHE A 63 -6.21 -6.10 28.10
C PHE A 63 -7.50 -6.90 28.10
N ASP A 64 -8.56 -6.28 28.63
CA ASP A 64 -9.90 -6.82 28.56
C ASP A 64 -10.43 -6.82 27.11
N LEU A 65 -11.17 -7.88 26.76
CA LEU A 65 -11.70 -8.10 25.41
C LEU A 65 -12.67 -7.00 24.98
N GLU A 66 -13.49 -6.48 25.89
CA GLU A 66 -14.45 -5.41 25.58
C GLU A 66 -13.70 -4.11 25.25
N THR A 67 -12.63 -3.82 25.98
CA THR A 67 -11.77 -2.66 25.71
C THR A 67 -11.05 -2.77 24.35
N VAL A 68 -10.61 -3.97 23.98
CA VAL A 68 -9.96 -4.23 22.68
C VAL A 68 -10.97 -4.05 21.54
N LEU A 69 -12.18 -4.57 21.70
CA LEU A 69 -13.23 -4.49 20.68
C LEU A 69 -13.68 -3.04 20.43
N HIS A 70 -13.78 -2.23 21.48
CA HIS A 70 -14.17 -0.83 21.37
C HIS A 70 -13.02 0.12 20.99
N LYS A 71 -11.83 -0.41 20.71
CA LYS A 71 -10.70 0.43 20.33
C LYS A 71 -10.93 1.01 18.93
N PRO A 72 -10.96 2.35 18.76
CA PRO A 72 -11.25 2.98 17.47
C PRO A 72 -10.24 2.64 16.37
N SER A 73 -9.04 2.18 16.74
CA SER A 73 -8.00 1.74 15.81
C SER A 73 -8.30 0.40 15.14
N VAL A 74 -9.22 -0.41 15.67
CA VAL A 74 -9.56 -1.71 15.11
C VAL A 74 -10.29 -1.53 13.78
N ASP A 75 -11.24 -0.61 13.68
CA ASP A 75 -12.10 -0.45 12.47
C ASP A 75 -11.53 0.54 11.42
N GLN A 76 -10.22 0.79 11.49
CA GLN A 76 -9.57 1.85 10.72
C GLN A 76 -8.26 1.38 10.08
N SER A 77 -8.31 0.20 9.47
CA SER A 77 -7.21 -0.27 8.62
C SER A 77 -7.10 0.55 7.32
N MET A 78 -5.93 0.48 6.68
CA MET A 78 -5.73 1.05 5.33
C MET A 78 -6.76 0.52 4.33
N PHE A 79 -7.13 -0.75 4.45
CA PHE A 79 -8.07 -1.42 3.58
C PHE A 79 -9.49 -0.87 3.72
N GLU A 80 -9.97 -0.74 4.97
CA GLU A 80 -11.28 -0.15 5.25
C GLU A 80 -11.33 1.34 4.92
N GLY A 81 -10.22 2.06 5.15
CA GLY A 81 -10.10 3.45 4.74
C GLY A 81 -10.24 3.62 3.23
N TRP A 82 -9.66 2.70 2.45
CA TRP A 82 -9.85 2.69 0.99
C TRP A 82 -11.32 2.39 0.64
N MET A 83 -11.94 1.39 1.27
CA MET A 83 -13.35 1.08 1.03
C MET A 83 -14.27 2.28 1.28
N LYS A 84 -14.11 2.96 2.42
CA LYS A 84 -14.89 4.15 2.77
C LYS A 84 -14.73 5.27 1.75
N ILE A 85 -13.50 5.55 1.33
CA ILE A 85 -13.22 6.64 0.36
C ILE A 85 -13.71 6.26 -1.05
N ASN A 86 -13.62 4.99 -1.42
CA ASN A 86 -14.14 4.45 -2.67
C ASN A 86 -15.66 4.60 -2.75
N GLU A 87 -16.37 4.34 -1.66
CA GLU A 87 -17.83 4.55 -1.58
C GLU A 87 -18.21 6.03 -1.65
N LEU A 88 -17.44 6.92 -1.02
CA LEU A 88 -17.77 8.35 -0.90
C LEU A 88 -17.44 9.17 -2.16
N TYR A 89 -16.37 8.82 -2.90
CA TYR A 89 -15.84 9.66 -3.97
C TYR A 89 -15.68 8.91 -5.29
N GLN A 90 -16.31 9.41 -6.36
CA GLN A 90 -16.21 8.81 -7.69
C GLN A 90 -14.76 8.73 -8.22
N ALA A 91 -13.93 9.74 -7.92
CA ALA A 91 -12.52 9.74 -8.31
C ALA A 91 -11.71 8.60 -7.67
N ALA A 92 -12.12 8.11 -6.50
CA ALA A 92 -11.48 6.98 -5.84
C ALA A 92 -11.87 5.64 -6.49
N LYS A 93 -13.05 5.56 -7.13
CA LYS A 93 -13.50 4.40 -7.90
C LYS A 93 -12.72 4.19 -9.20
N GLU A 94 -11.92 5.16 -9.63
CA GLU A 94 -11.07 5.02 -10.82
C GLU A 94 -9.81 4.19 -10.57
N GLN A 95 -9.44 3.96 -9.30
CA GLN A 95 -8.20 3.26 -8.94
C GLN A 95 -8.47 1.98 -8.16
N THR A 96 -7.78 0.90 -8.56
CA THR A 96 -7.77 -0.34 -7.77
C THR A 96 -7.08 -0.12 -6.43
N TYR A 97 -7.28 -1.04 -5.48
CA TYR A 97 -6.64 -0.94 -4.17
C TYR A 97 -5.10 -0.88 -4.29
N VAL A 98 -4.52 -1.63 -5.22
CA VAL A 98 -3.07 -1.68 -5.48
C VAL A 98 -2.51 -0.38 -6.05
N GLU A 99 -3.30 0.31 -6.86
CA GLU A 99 -2.92 1.59 -7.47
C GLU A 99 -3.15 2.77 -6.55
N PHE A 100 -3.97 2.63 -5.51
CA PHE A 100 -4.36 3.72 -4.64
C PHE A 100 -3.18 4.54 -4.05
N PRO A 101 -2.06 3.93 -3.63
CA PRO A 101 -0.89 4.68 -3.13
C PRO A 101 -0.22 5.59 -4.17
N THR A 102 -0.54 5.44 -5.46
CA THR A 102 -0.04 6.32 -6.52
C THR A 102 -0.58 7.74 -6.37
N LYS A 103 -1.86 7.90 -6.05
CA LYS A 103 -2.53 9.20 -5.87
C LYS A 103 -2.83 9.54 -4.41
N TYR A 104 -2.81 8.58 -3.50
CA TYR A 104 -3.17 8.78 -2.10
C TYR A 104 -2.01 8.39 -1.16
N VAL A 105 -2.00 9.00 0.02
CA VAL A 105 -1.07 8.73 1.13
C VAL A 105 -1.89 8.40 2.37
N TRP A 106 -1.54 7.30 3.03
CA TRP A 106 -2.12 6.93 4.32
C TRP A 106 -1.55 7.82 5.41
N ASN A 107 -2.43 8.49 6.16
CA ASN A 107 -2.04 9.23 7.36
C ASN A 107 -2.30 8.35 8.59
N ASP A 108 -1.24 7.81 9.20
CA ASP A 108 -1.36 6.88 10.32
C ASP A 108 -1.91 7.53 11.60
N SER A 109 -1.67 8.84 11.79
CA SER A 109 -2.11 9.57 12.98
C SER A 109 -3.63 9.74 13.05
N ILE A 110 -4.26 10.00 11.90
CA ILE A 110 -5.72 10.19 11.78
C ILE A 110 -6.43 9.06 11.04
N ARG A 111 -5.68 8.03 10.62
CA ARG A 111 -6.19 6.80 9.97
C ARG A 111 -7.08 7.05 8.75
N ILE A 112 -6.68 7.99 7.88
CA ILE A 112 -7.39 8.26 6.63
C ILE A 112 -6.43 8.33 5.44
N TRP A 113 -6.94 8.03 4.25
CA TRP A 113 -6.22 8.36 3.02
C TRP A 113 -6.45 9.82 2.64
N THR A 114 -5.36 10.47 2.24
CA THR A 114 -5.37 11.85 1.76
C THR A 114 -4.72 11.92 0.39
N LEU A 115 -5.05 12.94 -0.41
CA LEU A 115 -4.41 13.13 -1.70
C LEU A 115 -2.91 13.36 -1.54
N ARG A 116 -2.13 12.64 -2.34
CA ARG A 116 -0.68 12.73 -2.41
C ARG A 116 -0.30 14.09 -2.99
N LYS A 117 0.51 14.85 -2.25
CA LYS A 117 1.03 16.15 -2.70
C LYS A 117 2.33 16.02 -3.50
N GLN A 118 3.15 15.01 -3.20
CA GLN A 118 4.47 14.83 -3.81
C GLN A 118 4.88 13.35 -3.88
N GLY A 119 5.75 13.05 -4.85
CA GLY A 119 6.35 11.73 -5.06
C GLY A 119 5.41 10.73 -5.72
N GLN A 120 5.88 9.50 -5.85
CA GLN A 120 5.09 8.36 -6.33
C GLN A 120 5.32 7.17 -5.40
N SER A 121 4.27 6.38 -5.21
CA SER A 121 4.33 5.10 -4.49
C SER A 121 3.51 4.05 -5.22
N ILE A 122 3.95 2.80 -5.15
CA ILE A 122 3.24 1.65 -5.71
C ILE A 122 2.75 0.79 -4.55
N GLY A 123 1.46 0.43 -4.57
CA GLY A 123 0.92 -0.53 -3.60
C GLY A 123 1.35 -1.96 -3.92
N ARG A 124 1.60 -2.75 -2.88
CA ARG A 124 1.84 -4.19 -3.00
C ARG A 124 1.07 -4.94 -1.94
N ILE A 125 0.16 -5.79 -2.39
CA ILE A 125 -0.54 -6.74 -1.54
C ILE A 125 0.34 -7.98 -1.33
N HIS A 126 0.39 -8.47 -0.09
CA HIS A 126 1.15 -9.67 0.26
C HIS A 126 0.71 -10.90 -0.57
N SER A 127 1.65 -11.84 -0.76
CA SER A 127 1.34 -13.07 -1.48
C SER A 127 0.43 -13.96 -0.63
N VAL A 128 -0.57 -14.55 -1.26
CA VAL A 128 -1.49 -15.51 -0.64
C VAL A 128 -1.42 -16.80 -1.47
N PRO A 129 -1.18 -17.97 -0.87
CA PRO A 129 -1.22 -19.23 -1.60
C PRO A 129 -2.66 -19.62 -1.98
N ILE A 130 -2.80 -20.32 -3.11
CA ILE A 130 -4.10 -20.75 -3.68
C ILE A 130 -4.88 -21.62 -2.69
N SER A 131 -4.18 -22.39 -1.83
CA SER A 131 -4.79 -23.28 -0.84
C SER A 131 -5.66 -22.58 0.22
N ILE A 132 -5.54 -21.25 0.36
CA ILE A 132 -6.34 -20.46 1.32
C ILE A 132 -7.73 -20.11 0.74
N GLY A 133 -7.99 -20.44 -0.53
CA GLY A 133 -9.32 -20.32 -1.15
C GLY A 133 -9.76 -18.86 -1.30
N ASP A 134 -10.86 -18.47 -0.65
CA ASP A 134 -11.50 -17.15 -0.79
C ASP A 134 -10.53 -15.97 -0.65
N THR A 135 -9.56 -16.04 0.26
CA THR A 135 -8.57 -14.97 0.45
C THR A 135 -7.68 -14.80 -0.79
N PHE A 136 -7.33 -15.90 -1.47
CA PHE A 136 -6.56 -15.85 -2.72
C PHE A 136 -7.35 -15.17 -3.83
N TYR A 137 -8.61 -15.57 -4.03
CA TYR A 137 -9.47 -14.96 -5.04
C TYR A 137 -9.76 -13.49 -4.73
N TYR A 138 -9.94 -13.17 -3.45
CA TYR A 138 -10.17 -11.80 -3.02
C TYR A 138 -8.95 -10.91 -3.26
N ARG A 139 -7.74 -11.41 -2.98
CA ARG A 139 -6.48 -10.74 -3.37
C ARG A 139 -6.45 -10.45 -4.86
N MET A 140 -6.81 -11.42 -5.70
CA MET A 140 -6.83 -11.26 -7.16
C MET A 140 -7.82 -10.19 -7.59
N LEU A 141 -9.03 -10.19 -7.01
CA LEU A 141 -10.05 -9.16 -7.26
C LEU A 141 -9.54 -7.75 -6.94
N LEU A 142 -8.82 -7.57 -5.83
CA LEU A 142 -8.25 -6.27 -5.44
C LEU A 142 -7.20 -5.72 -6.41
N ASN A 143 -6.67 -6.55 -7.33
CA ASN A 143 -5.75 -6.12 -8.37
C ASN A 143 -6.45 -5.67 -9.66
N ILE A 144 -7.75 -5.96 -9.83
CA ILE A 144 -8.46 -5.77 -11.09
C ILE A 144 -9.75 -4.96 -10.96
N GLU A 145 -10.43 -5.03 -9.82
CA GLU A 145 -11.69 -4.36 -9.57
C GLU A 145 -11.44 -3.14 -8.68
N ASN A 146 -11.97 -2.00 -9.10
CA ASN A 146 -11.81 -0.71 -8.44
C ASN A 146 -13.12 -0.19 -7.84
N ASP A 147 -14.27 -0.80 -8.15
CA ASP A 147 -15.54 -0.47 -7.52
C ASP A 147 -15.87 -1.44 -6.38
N VAL A 148 -15.82 -0.95 -5.15
CA VAL A 148 -16.10 -1.73 -3.94
C VAL A 148 -17.53 -2.28 -3.94
N GLU A 149 -18.50 -1.54 -4.47
CA GLU A 149 -19.89 -2.02 -4.54
C GLU A 149 -20.01 -3.25 -5.45
N ARG A 150 -19.28 -3.24 -6.55
CA ARG A 150 -19.22 -4.37 -7.49
C ARG A 150 -18.49 -5.57 -6.87
N MET A 151 -17.38 -5.32 -6.18
CA MET A 151 -16.66 -6.37 -5.43
C MET A 151 -17.55 -7.06 -4.39
N MET A 152 -18.39 -6.30 -3.69
CA MET A 152 -19.30 -6.84 -2.67
C MET A 152 -20.46 -7.64 -3.28
N LYS A 153 -20.95 -7.26 -4.46
CA LYS A 153 -22.00 -8.00 -5.19
C LYS A 153 -21.53 -9.38 -5.67
N LEU A 154 -20.26 -9.54 -5.99
CA LEU A 154 -19.68 -10.81 -6.45
C LEU A 154 -19.54 -11.88 -5.34
N LYS A 155 -19.83 -11.52 -4.08
CA LYS A 155 -19.81 -12.44 -2.93
C LYS A 155 -21.20 -12.98 -2.53
N LYS A 156 -22.28 -12.56 -3.23
CA LYS A 156 -23.64 -13.11 -3.07
C LYS A 156 -23.90 -14.20 -4.11
#